data_AF-F7KLJ3-F1
#
_entry.id   AF-F7KLJ3-F1
#
_cell.length_a   1.000
_cell.length_b   1.000
_cell.length_c   1.000
_cell.angle_alpha   90.00
_cell.angle_beta   90.00
_cell.angle_gamma   90.00
#
_symmetry.space_group_name_H-M   'P 1'
#
loop_
_entity.id
_entity.type
_entity.pdbx_description
1 polymer ?
#
loop_
_entity_poly.entity_id
_entity_poly.type
_entity_poly.pdbx_seq_one_letter_code
_entity_poly.pdbx_strand_id
1 'polypeptide(L)'
;MALIKCPDCGNDFSDQAPHCPSCGYINSNFRQQQSMVPPNPNGSPIPPNNGNYSYAVSPQPVKKESGLGITALIFSILGCTFIVGAILAIIDLCKKDDTKKHTLSKVSLIIAGVWLIIGIIGAAGGGKNTDSSSKLDVIEQESTDTPETETIKIPETTSAETAASSAESENDIETVPAVTSNETTGQKNALRSAKSYLNYSAFSYQGLVEQLEYEKYSHEDAVYAADNCGADWNEQALKSAITYLDYSAFSYNGLIEQLEYEGFTHEQAVYGADNCNADWNEQAAKSAEAYLDYSSFSRDSLIDQLEYEGFTREQAIYGAEANGY
;
A
#
# COMPACT_ATOMS: atom_id res chain seq x y z
N MET A 1 1.35 6.48 47.26
CA MET A 1 1.82 5.97 45.96
C MET A 1 3.18 5.39 46.21
N ALA A 2 3.31 4.07 46.06
CA ALA A 2 4.60 3.42 46.17
C ALA A 2 5.28 3.50 44.80
N LEU A 3 6.59 3.75 44.79
CA LEU A 3 7.37 3.62 43.57
C LEU A 3 7.87 2.18 43.47
N ILE A 4 7.63 1.56 42.32
CA ILE A 4 8.12 0.23 41.97
C ILE A 4 9.13 0.34 40.83
N LYS A 5 10.09 -0.58 40.79
CA LYS A 5 11.13 -0.60 39.77
C LYS A 5 10.68 -1.41 38.56
N CYS A 6 10.75 -0.82 37.37
CA CYS A 6 10.39 -1.50 36.13
C CYS A 6 11.36 -2.66 35.84
N PRO A 7 10.87 -3.89 35.57
CA PRO A 7 11.72 -5.02 35.23
C PRO A 7 12.50 -4.85 33.92
N ASP A 8 11.91 -4.13 32.95
CA ASP A 8 12.47 -4.01 31.60
C ASP A 8 13.52 -2.90 31.50
N CYS A 9 13.19 -1.70 31.97
CA CYS A 9 14.08 -0.54 31.84
C CYS A 9 14.76 -0.11 33.14
N GLY A 10 14.39 -0.69 34.28
CA GLY A 10 15.01 -0.37 35.58
C GLY A 10 14.61 0.99 36.16
N ASN A 11 13.74 1.76 35.53
CA ASN A 11 13.25 3.04 36.04
C ASN A 11 12.15 2.85 37.10
N ASP A 12 12.12 3.74 38.08
CA ASP A 12 11.09 3.76 39.11
C ASP A 12 9.81 4.42 38.57
N PHE A 13 8.65 3.81 38.80
CA PHE A 13 7.35 4.33 38.39
C PHE A 13 6.26 3.99 39.40
N SER A 14 5.12 4.67 39.33
CA SER A 14 4.02 4.52 40.30
C SER A 14 3.41 3.10 40.24
N ASP A 15 3.18 2.51 41.41
CA ASP A 15 2.45 1.25 41.56
C ASP A 15 1.00 1.30 41.04
N GLN A 16 0.46 2.52 40.90
CA GLN A 16 -0.87 2.81 40.35
C GLN A 16 -0.84 3.25 38.88
N ALA A 17 0.31 3.21 38.19
CA ALA A 17 0.35 3.45 36.75
C ALA A 17 0.13 2.14 35.97
N PRO A 18 -0.72 2.13 34.92
CA PRO A 18 -0.99 0.93 34.13
C PRO A 18 0.21 0.51 33.27
N HIS A 19 1.07 1.45 32.87
CA HIS A 19 2.30 1.20 32.13
C HIS A 19 3.46 2.05 32.65
N CYS A 20 4.69 1.54 32.46
CA CYS A 20 5.91 2.30 32.71
C CYS A 20 6.05 3.40 31.65
N PRO A 21 6.15 4.69 32.03
CA PRO A 21 6.21 5.80 31.07
C PRO A 21 7.52 5.83 30.28
N SER A 22 8.55 5.10 30.71
CA SER A 22 9.85 5.09 30.05
C SER A 22 9.96 4.05 28.94
N CYS A 23 9.23 2.94 29.01
CA CYS A 23 9.40 1.81 28.09
C CYS A 23 8.11 1.08 27.73
N GLY A 24 6.96 1.48 28.26
CA GLY A 24 5.67 0.86 27.97
C GLY A 24 5.38 -0.44 28.73
N TYR A 25 6.25 -0.90 29.64
CA TYR A 25 6.03 -2.13 30.41
C TYR A 25 4.70 -2.09 31.18
N ILE A 26 3.84 -3.10 30.98
CA ILE A 26 2.51 -3.18 31.62
C ILE A 26 2.67 -3.62 33.08
N ASN A 27 2.10 -2.84 33.99
CA ASN A 27 2.13 -3.12 35.42
C ASN A 27 1.24 -4.33 35.77
N SER A 28 1.85 -5.41 36.26
CA SER A 28 1.16 -6.66 36.60
C SER A 28 0.12 -6.50 37.72
N ASN A 29 0.23 -5.47 38.58
CA ASN A 29 -0.77 -5.18 39.60
C ASN A 29 -2.13 -4.76 38.99
N PHE A 30 -2.14 -4.13 37.81
CA PHE A 30 -3.38 -3.81 37.09
C PHE A 30 -4.01 -5.04 36.43
N ARG A 31 -3.18 -5.99 35.97
CA ARG A 31 -3.65 -7.25 35.38
C ARG A 31 -4.43 -8.10 36.39
N GLN A 32 -4.09 -8.06 37.67
CA GLN A 32 -4.79 -8.80 38.73
C GLN A 32 -6.07 -8.13 39.23
N GLN A 33 -6.24 -6.83 39.00
CA GLN A 33 -7.47 -6.12 39.40
C GLN A 33 -8.59 -6.26 38.36
N GLN A 34 -8.27 -6.47 37.08
CA GLN A 34 -9.27 -6.72 36.03
C GLN A 34 -9.86 -8.15 36.06
N SER A 35 -9.25 -9.09 36.80
CA SER A 35 -9.78 -10.45 36.97
C SER A 35 -10.81 -10.60 38.09
N MET A 36 -11.18 -9.50 38.78
CA MET A 36 -12.26 -9.48 39.77
C MET A 36 -13.55 -8.91 39.17
N VAL A 37 -14.13 -9.60 38.19
CA VAL A 37 -15.53 -9.37 37.77
C VAL A 37 -16.45 -10.15 38.73
N PRO A 38 -17.48 -9.54 39.34
CA PRO A 38 -18.41 -10.28 40.21
C PRO A 38 -19.18 -11.35 39.40
N PRO A 39 -19.49 -12.52 39.99
CA PRO A 39 -20.09 -13.62 39.25
C PRO A 39 -21.51 -13.28 38.76
N ASN A 40 -21.73 -13.55 37.47
CA ASN A 40 -23.03 -13.52 36.80
C ASN A 40 -23.98 -14.55 37.45
N PRO A 41 -25.20 -14.19 37.88
CA PRO A 41 -26.11 -15.09 38.59
C PRO A 41 -26.75 -16.20 37.73
N ASN A 42 -26.52 -16.26 36.41
CA ASN A 42 -27.19 -17.23 35.52
C ASN A 42 -26.23 -17.94 34.54
N GLY A 43 -25.21 -18.66 35.03
CA GLY A 43 -24.32 -19.46 34.17
C GLY A 43 -23.92 -20.80 34.79
N SER A 44 -24.05 -21.87 34.01
CA SER A 44 -23.63 -23.26 34.32
C SER A 44 -22.15 -23.38 34.71
N PRO A 45 -21.75 -24.40 35.51
CA PRO A 45 -20.40 -24.48 36.06
C PRO A 45 -19.33 -24.71 34.99
N ILE A 46 -18.33 -23.83 34.96
CA ILE A 46 -17.07 -23.99 34.21
C ILE A 46 -16.15 -24.93 35.02
N PRO A 47 -15.55 -25.98 34.42
CA PRO A 47 -14.60 -26.84 35.12
C PRO A 47 -13.27 -26.11 35.39
N PRO A 48 -12.57 -26.44 36.49
CA PRO A 48 -11.34 -25.74 36.87
C PRO A 48 -10.21 -25.98 35.87
N ASN A 49 -9.64 -24.87 35.37
CA ASN A 49 -8.42 -24.84 34.58
C ASN A 49 -7.23 -25.21 35.47
N ASN A 50 -6.78 -26.47 35.40
CA ASN A 50 -5.55 -26.92 36.03
C ASN A 50 -4.39 -26.74 35.03
N GLY A 51 -3.76 -25.58 35.06
CA GLY A 51 -2.57 -25.28 34.28
C GLY A 51 -1.39 -26.15 34.73
N ASN A 52 -1.05 -27.15 33.91
CA ASN A 52 0.22 -27.85 34.00
C ASN A 52 0.63 -28.35 32.60
N TYR A 53 1.11 -27.45 31.75
CA TYR A 53 1.73 -27.80 30.47
C TYR A 53 3.21 -28.12 30.69
N SER A 54 3.50 -29.37 31.04
CA SER A 54 4.83 -29.96 30.90
C SER A 54 5.03 -30.39 29.45
N TYR A 55 5.95 -29.74 28.73
CA TYR A 55 6.34 -30.11 27.37
C TYR A 55 7.05 -31.47 27.37
N ALA A 56 6.34 -32.52 26.96
CA ALA A 56 6.94 -33.80 26.61
C ALA A 56 7.46 -33.72 25.16
N VAL A 57 8.80 -33.71 25.02
CA VAL A 57 9.48 -33.88 23.74
C VAL A 57 9.16 -35.29 23.20
N SER A 58 8.39 -35.37 22.13
CA SER A 58 8.23 -36.58 21.31
C SER A 58 9.14 -36.50 20.07
N PRO A 59 9.81 -37.60 19.67
CA PRO A 59 10.77 -37.57 18.57
C PRO A 59 10.06 -37.39 17.21
N GLN A 60 10.60 -36.46 16.42
CA GLN A 60 10.17 -36.14 15.06
C GLN A 60 10.34 -37.35 14.11
N PRO A 61 9.34 -37.69 13.26
CA PRO A 61 9.55 -38.62 12.16
C PRO A 61 10.32 -37.94 11.03
N VAL A 62 11.51 -38.47 10.74
CA VAL A 62 12.34 -38.09 9.59
C VAL A 62 11.58 -38.41 8.30
N LYS A 63 11.09 -37.38 7.59
CA LYS A 63 10.52 -37.54 6.24
C LYS A 63 11.65 -37.59 5.21
N LYS A 64 11.61 -38.62 4.38
CA LYS A 64 12.45 -38.82 3.19
C LYS A 64 12.30 -37.66 2.22
N GLU A 65 13.43 -37.15 1.73
CA GLU A 65 13.49 -36.19 0.64
C GLU A 65 12.93 -36.77 -0.65
N SER A 66 11.89 -36.13 -1.19
CA SER A 66 11.52 -36.22 -2.59
C SER A 66 12.09 -34.99 -3.30
N GLY A 67 12.96 -35.21 -4.28
CA GLY A 67 13.71 -34.19 -5.03
C GLY A 67 12.85 -33.32 -5.95
N LEU A 68 11.90 -32.59 -5.37
CA LEU A 68 11.06 -31.60 -6.05
C LEU A 68 11.32 -30.17 -5.54
N GLY A 69 12.11 -30.00 -4.47
CA GLY A 69 12.49 -28.69 -3.92
C GLY A 69 13.61 -27.97 -4.68
N ILE A 70 14.37 -28.67 -5.53
CA ILE A 70 15.53 -28.08 -6.23
C ILE A 70 15.08 -27.31 -7.49
N THR A 71 14.00 -27.71 -8.15
CA THR A 71 13.49 -26.99 -9.34
C THR A 71 12.86 -25.65 -8.99
N ALA A 72 12.14 -25.55 -7.86
CA ALA A 72 11.58 -24.28 -7.38
C ALA A 72 12.67 -23.27 -6.96
N LEU A 73 13.78 -23.77 -6.39
CA LEU A 73 14.93 -22.94 -6.02
C LEU A 73 15.67 -22.41 -7.26
N ILE A 74 15.72 -23.19 -8.34
CA ILE A 74 16.29 -22.76 -9.63
C ILE A 74 15.41 -21.70 -10.31
N PHE A 75 14.08 -21.80 -10.26
CA PHE A 75 13.18 -20.77 -10.81
C PHE A 75 13.19 -19.47 -9.99
N SER A 76 13.32 -19.55 -8.66
CA SER A 76 13.51 -18.36 -7.82
C SER A 76 14.83 -17.66 -8.14
N ILE A 77 15.91 -18.40 -8.36
CA ILE A 77 17.22 -17.83 -8.75
C ILE A 77 17.13 -17.22 -10.17
N LEU A 78 16.45 -17.87 -11.11
CA LEU A 78 16.26 -17.34 -12.47
C LEU A 78 15.39 -16.07 -12.50
N GLY A 79 14.33 -15.99 -11.68
CA GLY A 79 13.53 -14.78 -11.49
C GLY A 79 14.33 -13.63 -10.87
N CYS A 80 15.18 -13.92 -9.88
CA CYS A 80 16.09 -12.92 -9.31
C CYS A 80 17.12 -12.40 -10.32
N THR A 81 17.60 -13.22 -11.27
CA THR A 81 18.54 -12.75 -12.31
C THR A 81 17.91 -11.79 -13.30
N PHE A 82 16.59 -11.88 -13.55
CA PHE A 82 15.87 -10.93 -14.40
C PHE A 82 15.76 -9.56 -13.72
N ILE A 83 15.41 -9.54 -12.43
CA ILE A 83 15.29 -8.30 -11.64
C ILE A 83 16.67 -7.65 -11.48
N VAL A 84 17.72 -8.42 -11.19
CA VAL A 84 19.09 -7.92 -11.13
C VAL A 84 19.54 -7.39 -12.49
N GLY A 85 19.20 -8.08 -13.59
CA GLY A 85 19.47 -7.61 -14.95
C GLY A 85 18.76 -6.29 -15.30
N ALA A 86 17.49 -6.14 -14.89
CA ALA A 86 16.72 -4.91 -15.07
C ALA A 86 17.31 -3.74 -14.24
N ILE A 87 17.69 -4.01 -12.99
CA ILE A 87 18.33 -3.00 -12.12
C ILE A 87 19.68 -2.57 -12.69
N LEU A 88 20.51 -3.51 -13.17
CA LEU A 88 21.79 -3.18 -13.80
C LEU A 88 21.62 -2.41 -15.10
N ALA A 89 20.58 -2.70 -15.90
CA ALA A 89 20.25 -1.94 -17.10
C ALA A 89 19.76 -0.51 -16.78
N ILE A 90 19.01 -0.33 -15.69
CA ILE A 90 18.58 0.99 -15.19
C ILE A 90 19.78 1.80 -14.69
N ILE A 91 20.72 1.17 -13.96
CA ILE A 91 21.95 1.83 -13.49
C ILE A 91 22.83 2.27 -14.69
N ASP A 92 22.92 1.46 -15.75
CA ASP A 92 23.62 1.80 -16.99
C ASP A 92 22.94 2.96 -17.75
N LEU A 93 21.60 3.04 -17.71
CA LEU A 93 20.82 4.19 -18.22
C LEU A 93 21.01 5.47 -17.39
N CYS A 94 21.19 5.34 -16.07
CA CYS A 94 21.39 6.47 -15.17
C CYS A 94 22.84 6.99 -15.17
N LYS A 95 23.82 6.17 -15.58
CA LYS A 95 25.21 6.61 -15.79
C LYS A 95 25.42 7.07 -17.23
N LYS A 96 25.02 8.32 -17.50
CA LYS A 96 25.34 9.02 -18.74
C LYS A 96 26.82 9.43 -18.73
N ASP A 97 27.69 8.54 -19.21
CA ASP A 97 29.11 8.83 -19.50
C ASP A 97 29.28 8.97 -21.02
N ASP A 98 29.55 10.19 -21.50
CA ASP A 98 29.44 10.61 -22.92
C ASP A 98 30.53 10.04 -23.86
N THR A 99 31.21 8.92 -23.56
CA THR A 99 32.38 8.50 -24.36
C THR A 99 32.53 7.03 -24.74
N LYS A 100 31.57 6.12 -24.51
CA LYS A 100 31.71 4.73 -25.02
C LYS A 100 30.46 4.14 -25.69
N LYS A 101 30.72 3.47 -26.82
CA LYS A 101 29.77 3.00 -27.85
C LYS A 101 28.70 2.04 -27.30
N HIS A 102 27.46 2.25 -27.75
CA HIS A 102 26.20 1.52 -27.43
C HIS A 102 26.13 0.04 -27.85
N THR A 103 27.25 -0.69 -27.93
CA THR A 103 27.24 -2.08 -28.42
C THR A 103 26.71 -3.07 -27.38
N LEU A 104 26.86 -2.82 -26.09
CA LEU A 104 26.39 -3.71 -25.01
C LEU A 104 24.91 -3.50 -24.65
N SER A 105 24.44 -2.25 -24.64
CA SER A 105 23.04 -1.89 -24.38
C SER A 105 22.06 -2.49 -25.42
N LYS A 106 22.47 -2.55 -26.71
CA LYS A 106 21.66 -3.17 -27.77
C LYS A 106 21.56 -4.69 -27.64
N VAL A 107 22.64 -5.36 -27.20
CA VAL A 107 22.65 -6.81 -26.97
C VAL A 107 21.74 -7.17 -25.79
N SER A 108 21.71 -6.34 -24.74
CA SER A 108 20.82 -6.52 -23.59
C SER A 108 19.33 -6.42 -23.95
N LEU A 109 18.96 -5.47 -24.82
CA LEU A 109 17.58 -5.31 -25.30
C LEU A 109 17.13 -6.50 -26.18
N ILE A 110 18.03 -7.05 -27.00
CA ILE A 110 17.73 -8.23 -27.82
C ILE A 110 17.50 -9.46 -26.92
N ILE A 111 18.32 -9.64 -25.88
CA ILE A 111 18.16 -10.76 -24.94
C ILE A 111 16.84 -10.63 -24.16
N ALA A 112 16.48 -9.42 -23.70
CA ALA A 112 15.21 -9.19 -23.02
C ALA A 112 13.99 -9.43 -23.93
N GLY A 113 14.05 -9.02 -25.20
CA GLY A 113 13.01 -9.27 -26.19
C GLY A 113 12.80 -10.76 -26.50
N VAL A 114 13.87 -11.56 -26.55
CA VAL A 114 13.79 -13.02 -26.76
C VAL A 114 13.08 -13.73 -25.61
N TRP A 115 13.32 -13.31 -24.36
CA TRP A 115 12.63 -13.87 -23.19
C TRP A 115 11.14 -13.50 -23.13
N LEU A 116 10.76 -12.31 -23.62
CA LEU A 116 9.36 -11.89 -23.70
C LEU A 116 8.58 -12.71 -24.73
N ILE A 117 9.22 -13.09 -25.85
CA ILE A 117 8.60 -13.96 -26.87
C ILE A 117 8.43 -15.40 -26.37
N ILE A 118 9.38 -15.92 -25.59
CA ILE A 118 9.29 -17.28 -25.01
C ILE A 118 8.18 -17.37 -23.95
N GLY A 119 7.94 -16.29 -23.18
CA GLY A 119 6.84 -16.23 -22.21
C GLY A 119 5.44 -16.29 -22.84
N ILE A 120 5.28 -15.75 -24.05
CA ILE A 120 3.98 -15.71 -24.75
C ILE A 120 3.62 -17.09 -25.34
N ILE A 121 4.61 -17.92 -25.68
CA ILE A 121 4.38 -19.27 -26.22
C ILE A 121 3.95 -20.27 -25.11
N GLY A 122 4.17 -19.95 -23.83
CA GLY A 122 3.80 -20.80 -22.69
C GLY A 122 2.31 -20.80 -22.30
N ALA A 123 1.48 -19.94 -22.90
CA ALA A 123 0.07 -19.75 -22.50
C ALA A 123 -0.98 -20.39 -23.43
N ALA A 124 -0.57 -21.28 -24.35
CA ALA A 124 -1.51 -22.06 -25.16
C ALA A 124 -1.02 -23.52 -25.28
N GLY A 125 -1.49 -24.40 -24.38
CA GLY A 125 -1.15 -25.83 -24.49
C GLY A 125 -1.59 -26.72 -23.34
N GLY A 126 -2.89 -26.83 -23.08
CA GLY A 126 -3.46 -27.88 -22.24
C GLY A 126 -3.93 -29.10 -23.05
N GLY A 127 -3.20 -30.22 -22.93
CA GLY A 127 -3.76 -31.59 -22.91
C GLY A 127 -3.74 -32.47 -24.18
N LYS A 128 -2.85 -33.48 -24.23
CA LYS A 128 -3.14 -34.95 -24.26
C LYS A 128 -1.89 -35.79 -24.57
N ASN A 129 -1.76 -36.93 -23.87
CA ASN A 129 -0.77 -37.99 -24.09
C ASN A 129 -1.06 -38.78 -25.39
N THR A 130 -0.02 -39.19 -26.13
CA THR A 130 0.30 -40.57 -26.59
C THR A 130 1.48 -40.58 -27.58
N ASP A 131 2.12 -41.76 -27.69
CA ASP A 131 3.45 -42.10 -28.21
C ASP A 131 3.84 -41.81 -29.68
N SER A 132 5.17 -41.88 -29.88
CA SER A 132 5.92 -42.40 -31.06
C SER A 132 6.25 -41.51 -32.27
N SER A 133 7.55 -41.18 -32.37
CA SER A 133 8.50 -41.46 -33.49
C SER A 133 8.11 -41.19 -34.96
N SER A 134 8.77 -40.19 -35.57
CA SER A 134 9.49 -40.18 -36.89
C SER A 134 9.57 -38.74 -37.45
N LYS A 135 10.73 -38.07 -37.59
CA LYS A 135 11.75 -38.07 -38.67
C LYS A 135 11.36 -37.32 -39.97
N LEU A 136 12.13 -36.24 -40.28
CA LEU A 136 12.43 -35.57 -41.58
C LEU A 136 11.26 -34.91 -42.34
N ASP A 137 11.37 -33.85 -43.16
CA ASP A 137 12.41 -32.87 -43.57
C ASP A 137 11.69 -31.82 -44.48
N VAL A 138 12.41 -30.78 -44.89
CA VAL A 138 12.24 -29.95 -46.11
C VAL A 138 11.67 -28.52 -46.00
N ILE A 139 12.51 -27.66 -46.60
CA ILE A 139 12.58 -26.22 -46.89
C ILE A 139 11.60 -25.82 -48.02
N GLU A 140 11.13 -24.56 -48.07
CA GLU A 140 11.44 -23.55 -49.13
C GLU A 140 10.47 -22.35 -49.14
N GLN A 141 10.96 -21.27 -49.78
CA GLN A 141 10.67 -19.83 -49.76
C GLN A 141 9.26 -19.46 -50.30
N GLU A 142 8.69 -18.24 -50.20
CA GLU A 142 9.20 -16.97 -50.73
C GLU A 142 8.18 -15.81 -50.48
N SER A 143 8.73 -14.61 -50.19
CA SER A 143 8.39 -13.19 -50.45
C SER A 143 6.97 -12.58 -50.63
N THR A 144 6.98 -11.27 -50.28
CA THR A 144 6.18 -10.10 -50.78
C THR A 144 4.69 -10.05 -50.40
N ASP A 145 4.11 -8.94 -49.93
CA ASP A 145 4.26 -7.55 -50.38
C ASP A 145 3.73 -6.54 -49.32
N THR A 146 4.23 -5.30 -49.39
CA THR A 146 3.78 -4.08 -48.66
C THR A 146 3.00 -3.20 -49.65
N PRO A 147 1.88 -2.53 -49.29
CA PRO A 147 1.90 -1.06 -49.12
C PRO A 147 0.97 -0.56 -47.98
N GLU A 148 1.41 0.39 -47.15
CA GLU A 148 1.17 1.86 -47.25
C GLU A 148 -0.10 2.30 -46.48
N THR A 149 0.04 2.92 -45.29
CA THR A 149 0.09 4.37 -45.01
C THR A 149 -1.15 5.14 -45.44
N GLU A 150 -1.92 5.64 -44.47
CA GLU A 150 -2.68 6.88 -44.66
C GLU A 150 -2.52 7.81 -43.45
N THR A 151 -2.02 9.00 -43.78
CA THR A 151 -1.74 10.15 -42.93
C THR A 151 -2.89 11.13 -43.13
N ILE A 152 -3.53 11.61 -42.07
CA ILE A 152 -4.49 12.73 -42.16
C ILE A 152 -3.85 13.99 -41.58
N LYS A 153 -3.78 15.02 -42.43
CA LYS A 153 -3.33 16.39 -42.14
C LYS A 153 -4.53 17.36 -42.14
N ILE A 154 -4.63 18.16 -41.06
CA ILE A 154 -4.95 19.61 -40.88
C ILE A 154 -6.10 20.25 -41.70
N PRO A 155 -6.79 21.29 -41.18
CA PRO A 155 -6.26 22.65 -41.37
C PRO A 155 -6.40 23.61 -40.17
N GLU A 156 -5.39 24.48 -40.06
CA GLU A 156 -5.38 25.74 -39.31
C GLU A 156 -6.38 26.75 -39.89
N THR A 157 -6.84 27.69 -39.08
CA THR A 157 -7.46 28.93 -39.56
C THR A 157 -6.92 30.12 -38.77
N THR A 158 -6.14 30.93 -39.48
CA THR A 158 -5.71 32.28 -39.15
C THR A 158 -6.74 33.28 -39.67
N SER A 159 -7.09 34.30 -38.88
CA SER A 159 -7.61 35.56 -39.40
C SER A 159 -7.22 36.71 -38.47
N ALA A 160 -6.73 37.78 -39.07
CA ALA A 160 -6.15 38.95 -38.42
C ALA A 160 -7.03 40.20 -38.60
N GLU A 161 -6.95 41.09 -37.59
CA GLU A 161 -6.91 42.56 -37.68
C GLU A 161 -8.21 43.37 -37.90
N THR A 162 -8.48 44.35 -37.00
CA THR A 162 -8.48 45.81 -37.30
C THR A 162 -9.00 46.70 -36.15
N ALA A 163 -8.11 47.58 -35.68
CA ALA A 163 -8.18 49.01 -35.28
C ALA A 163 -9.21 49.63 -34.27
N ALA A 164 -8.63 50.16 -33.18
CA ALA A 164 -8.53 51.58 -32.76
C ALA A 164 -9.69 52.40 -32.12
N SER A 165 -9.33 52.96 -30.94
CA SER A 165 -9.58 54.34 -30.43
C SER A 165 -10.87 54.68 -29.66
N SER A 166 -10.76 54.99 -28.35
CA SER A 166 -10.76 56.38 -27.83
C SER A 166 -11.05 56.50 -26.31
N ALA A 167 -10.30 57.40 -25.66
CA ALA A 167 -10.62 58.27 -24.51
C ALA A 167 -10.84 57.70 -23.09
N GLU A 168 -9.78 57.81 -22.27
CA GLU A 168 -9.65 58.74 -21.13
C GLU A 168 -10.87 59.00 -20.23
N SER A 169 -10.76 58.53 -18.97
CA SER A 169 -11.42 59.15 -17.82
C SER A 169 -10.53 58.95 -16.59
N GLU A 170 -9.82 60.01 -16.22
CA GLU A 170 -9.19 60.15 -14.90
C GLU A 170 -10.30 60.16 -13.84
N ASN A 171 -10.24 59.22 -12.91
CA ASN A 171 -10.91 59.38 -11.63
C ASN A 171 -9.97 58.87 -10.54
N ASP A 172 -9.51 59.83 -9.74
CA ASP A 172 -8.69 59.70 -8.56
C ASP A 172 -9.43 58.86 -7.51
N ILE A 173 -8.97 57.62 -7.29
CA ILE A 173 -9.38 56.80 -6.16
C ILE A 173 -8.12 56.44 -5.38
N GLU A 174 -8.00 57.09 -4.24
CA GLU A 174 -7.09 56.81 -3.14
C GLU A 174 -7.00 55.29 -2.89
N THR A 175 -5.88 54.72 -3.31
CA THR A 175 -5.57 53.30 -3.21
C THR A 175 -5.24 52.94 -1.76
N VAL A 176 -6.24 52.43 -1.05
CA VAL A 176 -5.97 51.46 0.02
C VAL A 176 -5.17 50.33 -0.61
N PRO A 177 -3.98 49.95 -0.10
CA PRO A 177 -3.21 48.87 -0.70
C PRO A 177 -4.02 47.58 -0.55
N ALA A 178 -4.69 47.18 -1.63
CA ALA A 178 -5.14 45.81 -1.80
C ALA A 178 -3.89 44.95 -1.70
N VAL A 179 -3.86 44.06 -0.72
CA VAL A 179 -2.82 43.02 -0.62
C VAL A 179 -3.08 42.07 -1.79
N THR A 180 -2.59 42.43 -2.97
CA THR A 180 -2.43 41.50 -4.08
C THR A 180 -1.38 40.51 -3.63
N SER A 181 -1.82 39.35 -3.16
CA SER A 181 -0.98 38.17 -3.04
C SER A 181 -0.31 37.95 -4.39
N ASN A 182 0.98 38.32 -4.49
CA ASN A 182 1.78 38.12 -5.69
C ASN A 182 2.11 36.62 -5.81
N GLU A 183 1.09 35.82 -6.06
CA GLU A 183 1.20 34.41 -6.34
C GLU A 183 1.90 34.21 -7.69
N THR A 184 2.93 33.37 -7.72
CA THR A 184 3.68 33.07 -8.95
C THR A 184 2.83 32.20 -9.89
N THR A 185 3.22 32.14 -11.16
CA THR A 185 2.57 31.20 -12.11
C THR A 185 2.76 29.74 -11.68
N GLY A 186 3.90 29.40 -11.05
CA GLY A 186 4.19 28.06 -10.51
C GLY A 186 3.19 27.67 -9.43
N GLN A 187 3.04 28.54 -8.42
CA GLN A 187 2.06 28.41 -7.34
C GLN A 187 0.62 28.23 -7.85
N LYS A 188 0.18 29.07 -8.80
CA LYS A 188 -1.18 28.94 -9.41
C LYS A 188 -1.40 27.60 -10.07
N ASN A 189 -0.38 27.08 -10.77
CA ASN A 189 -0.47 25.81 -11.45
C ASN A 189 -0.46 24.64 -10.48
N ALA A 190 0.44 24.66 -9.49
CA ALA A 190 0.49 23.66 -8.43
C ALA A 190 -0.83 23.61 -7.66
N LEU A 191 -1.39 24.77 -7.29
CA LEU A 191 -2.68 24.86 -6.61
C LEU A 191 -3.83 24.28 -7.45
N ARG A 192 -3.82 24.51 -8.77
CA ARG A 192 -4.81 23.92 -9.68
C ARG A 192 -4.65 22.39 -9.78
N SER A 193 -3.41 21.89 -9.85
CA SER A 193 -3.12 20.44 -9.79
C SER A 193 -3.62 19.85 -8.47
N ALA A 194 -3.30 20.47 -7.33
CA ALA A 194 -3.70 20.04 -5.99
C ALA A 194 -5.23 19.86 -5.89
N LYS A 195 -5.98 20.88 -6.31
CA LYS A 195 -7.46 20.82 -6.34
C LYS A 195 -7.98 19.73 -7.29
N SER A 196 -7.31 19.49 -8.41
CA SER A 196 -7.68 18.41 -9.32
C SER A 196 -7.48 17.03 -8.68
N TYR A 197 -6.38 16.82 -7.96
CA TYR A 197 -6.11 15.58 -7.23
C TYR A 197 -7.14 15.33 -6.15
N LEU A 198 -7.42 16.33 -5.31
CA LEU A 198 -8.38 16.23 -4.20
C LEU A 198 -9.83 16.04 -4.66
N ASN A 199 -10.15 16.36 -5.92
CA ASN A 199 -11.45 16.06 -6.52
C ASN A 199 -11.59 14.60 -6.97
N TYR A 200 -10.47 13.89 -7.17
CA TYR A 200 -10.46 12.52 -7.68
C TYR A 200 -10.12 11.48 -6.61
N SER A 201 -9.22 11.79 -5.68
CA SER A 201 -8.77 10.89 -4.63
C SER A 201 -8.53 11.65 -3.33
N ALA A 202 -8.59 10.93 -2.20
CA ALA A 202 -8.13 11.43 -0.92
C ALA A 202 -6.60 11.50 -0.90
N PHE A 203 -6.07 12.52 -0.22
CA PHE A 203 -4.64 12.68 0.02
C PHE A 203 -4.39 13.21 1.43
N SER A 204 -3.31 12.75 2.05
CA SER A 204 -2.72 13.46 3.19
C SER A 204 -2.06 14.76 2.72
N TYR A 205 -1.80 15.68 3.65
CA TYR A 205 -1.04 16.89 3.34
C TYR A 205 0.32 16.54 2.72
N GLN A 206 1.05 15.62 3.37
CA GLN A 206 2.37 15.20 2.95
C GLN A 206 2.33 14.48 1.60
N GLY A 207 1.39 13.55 1.42
CA GLY A 207 1.21 12.83 0.17
C GLY A 207 0.86 13.75 -1.00
N LEU A 208 0.08 14.81 -0.76
CA LEU A 208 -0.23 15.80 -1.80
C LEU A 208 1.00 16.61 -2.21
N VAL A 209 1.83 17.02 -1.24
CA VAL A 209 3.11 17.71 -1.52
C VAL A 209 4.02 16.80 -2.35
N GLU A 210 4.22 15.55 -1.91
CA GLU A 210 5.07 14.57 -2.61
C GLU A 210 4.57 14.27 -4.03
N GLN A 211 3.26 14.18 -4.22
CA GLN A 211 2.65 13.99 -5.54
C GLN A 211 2.97 15.16 -6.49
N LEU A 212 2.87 16.40 -6.00
CA LEU A 212 3.18 17.58 -6.80
C LEU A 212 4.69 17.71 -7.10
N GLU A 213 5.56 17.34 -6.15
CA GLU A 213 7.00 17.27 -6.39
C GLU A 213 7.37 16.18 -7.42
N TYR A 214 6.67 15.04 -7.38
CA TYR A 214 6.81 14.00 -8.39
C TYR A 214 6.51 14.56 -9.80
N GLU A 215 5.47 15.40 -9.91
CA GLU A 215 5.10 16.16 -11.13
C GLU A 215 6.05 17.31 -11.50
N LYS A 216 7.14 17.50 -10.75
CA LYS A 216 8.18 18.52 -10.99
C LYS A 216 7.79 19.95 -10.64
N TYR A 217 6.77 20.16 -9.81
CA TYR A 217 6.66 21.42 -9.09
C TYR A 217 7.84 21.56 -8.11
N SER A 218 8.29 22.78 -7.84
CA SER A 218 9.28 22.98 -6.78
C SER A 218 8.65 22.67 -5.43
N HIS A 219 9.49 22.36 -4.43
CA HIS A 219 9.02 22.13 -3.06
C HIS A 219 8.17 23.31 -2.56
N GLU A 220 8.61 24.54 -2.84
CA GLU A 220 7.91 25.75 -2.43
C GLU A 220 6.54 25.91 -3.10
N ASP A 221 6.42 25.56 -4.40
CA ASP A 221 5.15 25.60 -5.12
C ASP A 221 4.18 24.50 -4.63
N ALA A 222 4.71 23.30 -4.35
CA ALA A 222 3.93 22.16 -3.84
C ALA A 222 3.39 22.40 -2.43
N VAL A 223 4.24 22.88 -1.51
CA VAL A 223 3.84 23.30 -0.16
C VAL A 223 2.81 24.43 -0.23
N TYR A 224 3.07 25.45 -1.05
CA TYR A 224 2.10 26.53 -1.24
C TYR A 224 0.75 25.99 -1.72
N ALA A 225 0.74 25.05 -2.67
CA ALA A 225 -0.49 24.46 -3.18
C ALA A 225 -1.25 23.68 -2.10
N ALA A 226 -0.57 22.86 -1.31
CA ALA A 226 -1.19 22.12 -0.20
C ALA A 226 -1.75 23.07 0.87
N ASP A 227 -1.01 24.12 1.24
CA ASP A 227 -1.46 25.13 2.21
C ASP A 227 -2.69 25.93 1.74
N ASN A 228 -2.81 26.15 0.42
CA ASN A 228 -3.84 27.04 -0.15
C ASN A 228 -4.96 26.29 -0.90
N CYS A 229 -4.95 24.96 -0.94
CA CYS A 229 -5.96 24.17 -1.64
C CYS A 229 -7.35 24.22 -0.96
N GLY A 230 -7.39 24.53 0.33
CA GLY A 230 -8.61 24.58 1.13
C GLY A 230 -9.11 23.21 1.60
N ALA A 231 -8.25 22.19 1.60
CA ALA A 231 -8.58 20.88 2.11
C ALA A 231 -8.78 20.91 3.64
N ASP A 232 -9.81 20.21 4.10
CA ASP A 232 -9.88 19.73 5.48
C ASP A 232 -9.19 18.36 5.54
N TRP A 233 -8.04 18.32 6.21
CA TRP A 233 -7.21 17.11 6.28
C TRP A 233 -7.84 15.97 7.09
N ASN A 234 -8.74 16.28 8.05
CA ASN A 234 -9.52 15.27 8.75
C ASN A 234 -10.58 14.67 7.81
N GLU A 235 -11.21 15.51 6.98
CA GLU A 235 -12.15 15.03 5.95
C GLU A 235 -11.44 14.17 4.89
N GLN A 236 -10.20 14.52 4.51
CA GLN A 236 -9.40 13.69 3.60
C GLN A 236 -9.03 12.34 4.22
N ALA A 237 -8.65 12.30 5.50
CA ALA A 237 -8.36 11.06 6.20
C ALA A 237 -9.60 10.15 6.27
N LEU A 238 -10.78 10.72 6.55
CA LEU A 238 -12.05 10.00 6.52
C LEU A 238 -12.36 9.43 5.12
N LYS A 239 -12.17 10.22 4.06
CA LYS A 239 -12.36 9.73 2.68
C LYS A 239 -11.41 8.60 2.34
N SER A 240 -10.14 8.70 2.76
CA SER A 240 -9.16 7.62 2.57
C SER A 240 -9.59 6.38 3.35
N ALA A 241 -9.95 6.52 4.62
CA ALA A 241 -10.42 5.43 5.48
C ALA A 241 -11.59 4.64 4.85
N ILE A 242 -12.62 5.35 4.38
CA ILE A 242 -13.77 4.73 3.68
C ILE A 242 -13.30 4.02 2.42
N THR A 243 -12.45 4.66 1.61
CA THR A 243 -11.93 4.06 0.38
C THR A 243 -11.16 2.77 0.66
N TYR A 244 -10.32 2.72 1.69
CA TYR A 244 -9.62 1.50 2.12
C TYR A 244 -10.59 0.36 2.47
N LEU A 245 -11.61 0.67 3.25
CA LEU A 245 -12.60 -0.30 3.70
C LEU A 245 -13.53 -0.81 2.58
N ASP A 246 -13.64 -0.08 1.46
CA ASP A 246 -14.41 -0.51 0.29
C ASP A 246 -13.75 -1.66 -0.48
N TYR A 247 -12.42 -1.83 -0.39
CA TYR A 247 -11.70 -2.87 -1.15
C TYR A 247 -10.94 -3.89 -0.28
N SER A 248 -10.65 -3.57 0.98
CA SER A 248 -9.93 -4.45 1.90
C SER A 248 -10.47 -4.33 3.32
N ALA A 249 -10.43 -5.45 4.06
CA ALA A 249 -10.79 -5.45 5.47
C ALA A 249 -9.61 -4.99 6.34
N PHE A 250 -9.88 -4.14 7.32
CA PHE A 250 -8.89 -3.67 8.28
C PHE A 250 -9.39 -3.79 9.72
N SER A 251 -8.48 -4.03 10.65
CA SER A 251 -8.73 -3.73 12.05
C SER A 251 -8.73 -2.22 12.29
N TYR A 252 -9.30 -1.76 13.41
CA TYR A 252 -9.27 -0.34 13.76
C TYR A 252 -7.84 0.22 13.79
N ASN A 253 -6.92 -0.48 14.46
CA ASN A 253 -5.53 -0.09 14.55
C ASN A 253 -4.82 -0.22 13.19
N GLY A 254 -5.08 -1.29 12.45
CA GLY A 254 -4.50 -1.48 11.12
C GLY A 254 -4.91 -0.38 10.14
N LEU A 255 -6.14 0.13 10.22
CA LEU A 255 -6.59 1.27 9.41
C LEU A 255 -5.86 2.56 9.81
N ILE A 256 -5.66 2.80 11.11
CA ILE A 256 -4.88 3.95 11.58
C ILE A 256 -3.44 3.88 11.06
N GLU A 257 -2.77 2.74 11.23
CA GLU A 257 -1.39 2.52 10.76
C GLU A 257 -1.28 2.71 9.24
N GLN A 258 -2.28 2.25 8.49
CA GLN A 258 -2.33 2.43 7.03
C GLN A 258 -2.44 3.92 6.65
N LEU A 259 -3.28 4.68 7.33
CA LEU A 259 -3.42 6.12 7.08
C LEU A 259 -2.15 6.89 7.50
N GLU A 260 -1.52 6.52 8.60
CA GLU A 260 -0.22 7.08 9.00
C GLU A 260 0.87 6.80 7.96
N TYR A 261 0.88 5.59 7.41
CA TYR A 261 1.78 5.22 6.32
C TYR A 261 1.55 6.08 5.07
N GLU A 262 0.31 6.47 4.78
CA GLU A 262 -0.02 7.44 3.72
C GLU A 262 0.34 8.90 4.07
N GLY A 263 0.93 9.15 5.22
CA GLY A 263 1.39 10.47 5.64
C GLY A 263 0.33 11.33 6.32
N PHE A 264 -0.80 10.75 6.73
CA PHE A 264 -1.69 11.43 7.67
C PHE A 264 -1.03 11.53 9.05
N THR A 265 -1.31 12.60 9.78
CA THR A 265 -0.95 12.67 11.22
C THR A 265 -1.75 11.63 12.01
N HIS A 266 -1.24 11.21 13.17
CA HIS A 266 -1.95 10.26 14.04
C HIS A 266 -3.38 10.74 14.35
N GLU A 267 -3.55 12.02 14.68
CA GLU A 267 -4.85 12.59 15.00
C GLU A 267 -5.83 12.55 13.81
N GLN A 268 -5.33 12.75 12.58
CA GLN A 268 -6.13 12.62 11.36
C GLN A 268 -6.49 11.16 11.05
N ALA A 269 -5.54 10.24 11.22
CA ALA A 269 -5.76 8.81 11.02
C ALA A 269 -6.82 8.27 12.00
N VAL A 270 -6.70 8.63 13.29
CA VAL A 270 -7.70 8.33 14.33
C VAL A 270 -9.05 8.95 13.96
N TYR A 271 -9.07 10.23 13.53
CA TYR A 271 -10.30 10.85 13.08
C TYR A 271 -10.96 10.08 11.93
N GLY A 272 -10.17 9.65 10.94
CA GLY A 272 -10.66 8.85 9.82
C GLY A 272 -11.28 7.53 10.28
N ALA A 273 -10.56 6.78 11.13
CA ALA A 273 -11.04 5.52 11.67
C ALA A 273 -12.31 5.69 12.54
N ASP A 274 -12.36 6.71 13.40
CA ASP A 274 -13.51 6.98 14.28
C ASP A 274 -14.78 7.37 13.52
N ASN A 275 -14.63 8.05 12.38
CA ASN A 275 -15.74 8.65 11.64
C ASN A 275 -16.14 7.87 10.38
N CYS A 276 -15.44 6.79 10.02
CA CYS A 276 -15.75 5.99 8.81
C CYS A 276 -16.99 5.09 8.95
N ASN A 277 -17.65 5.08 10.11
CA ASN A 277 -18.85 4.27 10.39
C ASN A 277 -18.66 2.76 10.18
N ALA A 278 -17.41 2.25 10.27
CA ALA A 278 -17.13 0.84 10.15
C ALA A 278 -17.72 0.03 11.32
N ASP A 279 -18.31 -1.13 11.00
CA ASP A 279 -18.55 -2.18 11.98
C ASP A 279 -17.30 -3.06 12.09
N TRP A 280 -16.56 -2.92 13.18
CA TRP A 280 -15.29 -3.63 13.36
C TRP A 280 -15.45 -5.16 13.50
N ASN A 281 -16.62 -5.65 13.90
CA ASN A 281 -16.91 -7.09 13.88
C ASN A 281 -17.14 -7.56 12.43
N GLU A 282 -17.83 -6.76 11.62
CA GLU A 282 -17.99 -7.03 10.19
C GLU A 282 -16.62 -7.04 9.47
N GLN A 283 -15.74 -6.10 9.79
CA GLN A 283 -14.38 -6.07 9.24
C GLN A 283 -13.57 -7.31 9.63
N ALA A 284 -13.68 -7.78 10.89
CA ALA A 284 -13.04 -9.01 11.31
C ALA A 284 -13.57 -10.24 10.56
N ALA A 285 -14.88 -10.30 10.29
CA ALA A 285 -15.49 -11.36 9.51
C ALA A 285 -15.03 -11.35 8.04
N LYS A 286 -14.93 -10.17 7.40
CA LYS A 286 -14.39 -10.03 6.04
C LYS A 286 -12.90 -10.41 5.96
N SER A 287 -12.11 -10.01 6.96
CA SER A 287 -10.69 -10.39 7.02
C SER A 287 -10.54 -11.89 7.18
N ALA A 288 -11.34 -12.51 8.06
CA ALA A 288 -11.38 -13.95 8.26
C ALA A 288 -11.75 -14.71 6.96
N GLU A 289 -12.79 -14.24 6.26
CA GLU A 289 -13.22 -14.79 4.96
C GLU A 289 -12.07 -14.73 3.94
N ALA A 290 -11.44 -13.57 3.78
CA ALA A 290 -10.33 -13.37 2.84
C ALA A 290 -9.13 -14.31 3.13
N TYR A 291 -8.82 -14.56 4.40
CA TYR A 291 -7.78 -15.50 4.79
C TYR A 291 -8.15 -16.95 4.42
N LEU A 292 -9.41 -17.33 4.64
CA LEU A 292 -9.92 -18.67 4.36
C LEU A 292 -10.04 -18.96 2.86
N ASP A 293 -10.29 -17.93 2.04
CA ASP A 293 -10.26 -18.02 0.59
C ASP A 293 -8.87 -18.37 0.04
N TYR A 294 -7.81 -17.94 0.73
CA TYR A 294 -6.43 -18.19 0.31
C TYR A 294 -5.82 -19.46 0.92
N SER A 295 -6.11 -19.77 2.18
CA SER A 295 -5.52 -20.89 2.90
C SER A 295 -6.46 -21.47 3.95
N SER A 296 -6.27 -22.73 4.31
CA SER A 296 -7.00 -23.35 5.41
C SER A 296 -6.39 -22.98 6.76
N PHE A 297 -7.25 -22.65 7.73
CA PHE A 297 -6.89 -22.40 9.13
C PHE A 297 -7.62 -23.36 10.08
N SER A 298 -7.09 -23.58 11.28
CA SER A 298 -7.90 -24.00 12.43
C SER A 298 -8.56 -22.78 13.06
N ARG A 299 -9.63 -22.98 13.84
CA ARG A 299 -10.32 -21.90 14.57
C ARG A 299 -9.34 -21.02 15.35
N ASP A 300 -8.53 -21.65 16.20
CA ASP A 300 -7.58 -20.93 17.05
C ASP A 300 -6.52 -20.20 16.23
N SER A 301 -5.99 -20.82 15.17
CA SER A 301 -4.98 -20.15 14.32
C SER A 301 -5.54 -18.97 13.53
N LEU A 302 -6.81 -19.01 13.14
CA LEU A 302 -7.46 -17.88 12.46
C LEU A 302 -7.68 -16.73 13.44
N ILE A 303 -8.14 -17.03 14.66
CA ILE A 303 -8.30 -16.01 15.71
C ILE A 303 -6.95 -15.36 16.03
N ASP A 304 -5.90 -16.16 16.24
CA ASP A 304 -4.56 -15.64 16.52
C ASP A 304 -4.02 -14.79 15.35
N GLN A 305 -4.34 -15.15 14.10
CA GLN A 305 -3.99 -14.35 12.92
C GLN A 305 -4.71 -13.00 12.92
N LEU A 306 -6.01 -12.97 13.20
CA LEU A 306 -6.77 -11.71 13.26
C LEU A 306 -6.29 -10.82 14.44
N GLU A 307 -5.93 -11.42 15.58
CA GLU A 307 -5.30 -10.66 16.66
C GLU A 307 -3.94 -10.07 16.25
N TYR A 308 -3.15 -10.81 15.46
CA TYR A 308 -1.91 -10.30 14.88
C TYR A 308 -2.15 -9.12 13.92
N GLU A 309 -3.24 -9.15 13.14
CA GLU A 309 -3.70 -8.03 12.29
C GLU A 309 -4.28 -6.84 13.11
N GLY A 310 -4.30 -6.94 14.44
CA GLY A 310 -4.70 -5.86 15.33
C GLY A 310 -6.19 -5.82 15.69
N PHE A 311 -6.95 -6.87 15.36
CA PHE A 311 -8.31 -7.03 15.90
C PHE A 311 -8.27 -7.37 17.40
N THR A 312 -9.29 -6.95 18.15
CA THR A 312 -9.47 -7.42 19.53
C THR A 312 -9.80 -8.92 19.54
N ARG A 313 -9.55 -9.62 20.66
CA ARG A 313 -9.89 -11.04 20.81
C ARG A 313 -11.36 -11.29 20.50
N GLU A 314 -12.24 -10.41 20.97
CA GLU A 314 -13.69 -10.52 20.75
C GLU A 314 -14.06 -10.40 19.26
N GLN A 315 -13.46 -9.45 18.54
CA GLN A 315 -13.64 -9.29 17.10
C GLN A 315 -13.07 -10.48 16.32
N ALA A 316 -11.89 -10.96 16.69
CA ALA A 316 -11.26 -12.11 16.05
C ALA A 316 -12.07 -13.40 16.23
N ILE A 317 -12.62 -13.62 17.45
CA ILE A 317 -13.56 -14.71 17.72
C ILE A 317 -14.81 -14.55 16.85
N TYR A 318 -15.41 -13.35 16.82
CA TYR A 318 -16.57 -13.08 15.99
C TYR A 318 -16.29 -13.38 14.51
N GLY A 319 -15.14 -12.94 14.00
CA GLY A 319 -14.75 -13.17 12.61
C GLY A 319 -14.62 -14.66 12.26
N ALA A 320 -14.03 -15.46 13.15
CA ALA A 320 -13.97 -16.90 12.99
C ALA A 320 -15.37 -17.55 13.02
N GLU A 321 -16.22 -17.20 13.99
CA GLU A 321 -17.57 -17.77 14.12
C GLU A 321 -18.48 -17.40 12.93
N ALA A 322 -18.37 -16.17 12.42
CA ALA A 322 -19.05 -15.72 11.21
C ALA A 322 -18.67 -16.53 9.96
N ASN A 323 -17.49 -17.17 9.97
CA ASN A 323 -16.95 -17.99 8.89
C ASN A 323 -17.03 -19.51 9.17
N GLY A 324 -17.91 -19.94 10.08
CA GLY A 324 -18.29 -21.34 10.23
C GLY A 324 -17.49 -22.16 11.25
N TYR A 325 -16.78 -21.50 12.18
CA TYR A 325 -16.13 -22.15 13.32
C TYR A 325 -16.98 -22.21 14.59
#